data_AF-A0A194Q7S8-F1
#
_entry.id   AF-A0A194Q7S8-F1
#
_cell.length_a   1.000
_cell.length_b   1.000
_cell.length_c   1.000
_cell.angle_alpha   90.00
_cell.angle_beta   90.00
_cell.angle_gamma   90.00
#
_symmetry.space_group_name_H-M   'P 1'
#
loop_
_entity.id
_entity.type
_entity.pdbx_description
1 polymer ?
#
loop_
_entity_poly.entity_id
_entity_poly.type
_entity_poly.pdbx_seq_one_letter_code
_entity_poly.pdbx_strand_id
1 'polypeptide(L)'
;MENEPLIVLQDELKQNISKAQINFKKSPRDRITTTYVEARLNTLELYWSKFTNNHDQIITKIDKNNRSQIEYFEEDVYSNVEENLLK
;
A
#
# COMPACT_ATOMS: atom_id res chain seq x y z
N MET A 1 13.70 5.72 15.88
CA MET A 1 12.90 4.90 16.85
C MET A 1 12.84 3.46 16.35
N GLU A 2 12.71 2.44 17.22
CA GLU A 2 12.79 1.01 16.82
C GLU A 2 11.80 0.60 15.71
N ASN A 3 10.68 1.32 15.56
CA ASN A 3 9.62 1.03 14.59
C ASN A 3 9.66 1.88 13.30
N GLU A 4 10.60 2.82 13.20
CA GLU A 4 10.77 3.70 12.04
C GLU A 4 10.94 2.95 10.71
N PRO A 5 11.67 1.80 10.63
CA PRO A 5 11.78 1.04 9.39
C PRO A 5 10.44 0.48 8.87
N LEU A 6 9.51 0.12 9.77
CA LEU A 6 8.21 -0.42 9.38
C LEU A 6 7.31 0.67 8.79
N ILE A 7 7.33 1.87 9.38
CA ILE A 7 6.59 3.03 8.87
C ILE A 7 7.11 3.45 7.50
N VAL A 8 8.43 3.52 7.33
CA VAL A 8 9.06 3.80 6.01
C VAL A 8 8.66 2.75 4.98
N LEU A 9 8.70 1.46 5.34
CA LEU A 9 8.27 0.39 4.45
C LEU A 9 6.78 0.51 4.06
N GLN A 10 5.94 0.96 4.99
CA GLN A 10 4.52 1.16 4.71
C GLN A 10 4.29 2.28 3.70
N ASP A 11 5.03 3.39 3.80
CA ASP A 11 4.95 4.47 2.82
C ASP A 11 5.47 4.01 1.44
N GLU A 12 6.58 3.28 1.38
CA GLU A 12 7.08 2.69 0.14
C GLU A 12 6.03 1.78 -0.54
N LEU A 13 5.35 0.93 0.25
CA LEU A 13 4.30 0.06 -0.26
C LEU A 13 3.07 0.84 -0.74
N LYS A 14 2.65 1.90 -0.02
CA LYS A 14 1.61 2.86 -0.46
C LYS A 14 1.98 3.46 -1.82
N GLN A 15 3.21 3.94 -1.98
CA GLN A 15 3.69 4.52 -3.23
C GLN A 15 3.68 3.49 -4.37
N ASN A 16 4.07 2.25 -4.10
CA ASN A 16 4.07 1.18 -5.10
C ASN A 16 2.66 0.80 -5.57
N ILE A 17 1.69 0.71 -4.65
CA ILE A 17 0.27 0.49 -4.97
C ILE A 17 -0.25 1.63 -5.86
N SER A 18 -0.03 2.88 -5.44
CA SER A 18 -0.46 4.07 -6.20
C SER A 18 0.15 4.09 -7.61
N LYS A 19 1.46 3.86 -7.73
CA LYS A 19 2.15 3.78 -9.03
C LYS A 19 1.61 2.66 -9.90
N ALA A 20 1.33 1.47 -9.34
CA ALA A 20 0.76 0.36 -10.10
C ALA A 20 -0.60 0.73 -10.72
N GLN A 21 -1.49 1.34 -9.93
CA GLN A 21 -2.80 1.82 -10.42
C GLN A 21 -2.66 2.93 -11.47
N ILE A 22 -1.82 3.93 -11.21
CA ILE A 22 -1.59 5.05 -12.15
C ILE A 22 -1.01 4.54 -13.48
N ASN A 23 -0.03 3.64 -13.43
CA ASN A 23 0.60 3.10 -14.62
C ASN A 23 -0.37 2.24 -15.43
N PHE A 24 -1.24 1.48 -14.78
CA PHE A 24 -2.31 0.77 -15.46
C PHE A 24 -3.28 1.74 -16.14
N LYS A 25 -3.78 2.76 -15.42
CA LYS A 25 -4.70 3.79 -15.97
C LYS A 25 -4.09 4.56 -17.16
N LYS A 26 -2.77 4.78 -17.17
CA LYS A 26 -2.04 5.44 -18.27
C LYS A 26 -1.66 4.50 -19.42
N SER A 27 -1.94 3.21 -19.33
CA SER A 27 -1.54 2.25 -20.36
C SER A 27 -2.33 2.49 -21.66
N PRO A 28 -1.65 2.57 -22.83
CA PRO A 28 -2.31 2.64 -24.13
C PRO A 28 -3.25 1.46 -24.36
N ARG A 29 -4.39 1.68 -25.04
CA ARG A 29 -5.44 0.65 -25.22
C ARG A 29 -4.94 -0.59 -25.96
N ASP A 30 -4.08 -0.40 -26.94
CA ASP A 30 -3.40 -1.46 -27.71
C ASP A 30 -2.50 -2.36 -26.86
N ARG A 31 -2.05 -1.88 -25.69
CA ARG A 31 -1.26 -2.66 -24.74
C ARG A 31 -2.12 -3.51 -23.78
N ILE A 32 -3.41 -3.22 -23.66
CA ILE A 32 -4.31 -3.90 -22.72
C ILE A 32 -4.76 -5.23 -23.32
N THR A 33 -3.96 -6.26 -23.08
CA THR A 33 -4.31 -7.67 -23.36
C THR A 33 -4.66 -8.39 -22.06
N THR A 34 -5.29 -9.56 -22.15
CA THR A 34 -5.59 -10.41 -20.97
C THR A 34 -4.33 -10.68 -20.15
N THR A 35 -3.26 -11.14 -20.79
CA THR A 35 -1.97 -11.40 -20.12
C THR A 35 -1.38 -10.15 -19.46
N TYR A 36 -1.54 -8.98 -20.08
CA TYR A 36 -1.09 -7.73 -19.48
C TYR A 36 -1.90 -7.39 -18.22
N VAL A 37 -3.23 -7.52 -18.27
CA VAL A 37 -4.11 -7.27 -17.13
C VAL A 37 -3.79 -8.24 -15.98
N GLU A 38 -3.63 -9.53 -16.27
CA GLU A 38 -3.26 -10.55 -15.28
C GLU A 38 -1.92 -10.22 -14.59
N ALA A 39 -0.89 -9.87 -15.37
CA ALA A 39 0.40 -9.50 -14.81
C ALA A 39 0.31 -8.26 -13.89
N ARG A 40 -0.52 -7.28 -14.25
CA ARG A 40 -0.74 -6.08 -13.44
C ARG A 40 -1.53 -6.38 -12.17
N LEU A 41 -2.56 -7.22 -12.27
CA LEU A 41 -3.34 -7.67 -11.12
C LEU A 41 -2.47 -8.44 -10.12
N ASN A 42 -1.71 -9.44 -10.59
CA ASN A 42 -0.79 -10.21 -9.75
C ASN A 42 0.23 -9.30 -9.03
N THR A 43 0.72 -8.27 -9.72
CA THR A 43 1.64 -7.29 -9.13
C THR A 43 0.97 -6.47 -8.03
N LEU A 44 -0.26 -6.00 -8.26
CA LEU A 44 -1.03 -5.22 -7.30
C LEU A 44 -1.40 -6.06 -6.06
N GLU A 45 -1.83 -7.30 -6.26
CA GLU A 45 -2.13 -8.26 -5.18
C GLU A 45 -0.90 -8.53 -4.31
N LEU A 46 0.28 -8.69 -4.91
CA LEU A 46 1.53 -8.86 -4.18
C LEU A 46 1.85 -7.63 -3.32
N TYR A 47 1.68 -6.42 -3.85
CA TYR A 47 1.91 -5.20 -3.06
C TYR A 47 0.89 -5.04 -1.93
N TRP A 48 -0.38 -5.35 -2.19
CA TRP A 48 -1.43 -5.30 -1.17
C TRP A 48 -1.18 -6.31 -0.04
N SER A 49 -0.80 -7.54 -0.37
CA SER A 49 -0.44 -8.56 0.62
C SER A 49 0.74 -8.13 1.50
N LYS A 50 1.76 -7.48 0.93
CA LYS A 50 2.88 -6.93 1.71
C LYS A 50 2.45 -5.75 2.59
N PHE A 51 1.60 -4.86 2.08
CA PHE A 51 1.10 -3.69 2.79
C PHE A 51 0.26 -4.06 4.01
N THR A 52 -0.63 -5.05 3.85
CA THR A 52 -1.45 -5.59 4.93
C THR A 52 -0.61 -6.30 5.98
N ASN A 53 0.33 -7.17 5.57
CA ASN A 53 1.23 -7.82 6.51
C ASN A 53 2.12 -6.84 7.30
N ASN A 54 2.62 -5.79 6.64
CA ASN A 54 3.43 -4.78 7.32
C ASN A 54 2.58 -3.91 8.27
N HIS A 55 1.32 -3.61 7.92
CA HIS A 55 0.37 -2.98 8.84
C HIS A 55 0.18 -3.81 10.11
N ASP A 56 -0.03 -5.13 9.98
CA ASP A 56 -0.16 -6.04 11.13
C ASP A 56 1.07 -5.98 12.06
N GLN A 57 2.27 -5.88 11.49
CA GLN A 57 3.49 -5.69 12.27
C GLN A 57 3.56 -4.33 12.95
N ILE A 58 3.14 -3.27 12.28
CA ILE A 58 3.09 -1.91 12.83
C ILE A 58 2.15 -1.86 14.05
N ILE A 59 0.92 -2.38 13.91
CA ILE A 59 -0.08 -2.30 14.98
C ILE A 59 0.25 -3.18 16.18
N THR A 60 1.05 -4.24 15.99
CA THR A 60 1.49 -5.14 17.07
C THR A 60 2.73 -4.62 17.80
N LYS A 61 3.59 -3.85 17.14
CA LYS A 61 4.84 -3.33 17.72
C LYS A 61 4.74 -1.90 18.27
N ILE A 62 3.72 -1.13 17.87
CA ILE A 62 3.50 0.24 18.32
C ILE A 62 2.36 0.28 19.34
N ASP A 63 2.70 0.68 20.57
CA ASP A 63 1.73 0.93 21.64
C ASP A 63 0.67 1.94 21.16
N LYS A 64 -0.60 1.63 21.43
CA LYS A 64 -1.74 2.48 21.18
C LYS A 64 -1.55 3.91 21.69
N ASN A 65 -0.91 4.09 22.85
CA ASN A 65 -0.67 5.41 23.44
C ASN A 65 0.30 6.28 22.61
N ASN A 66 1.17 5.66 21.82
CA ASN A 66 2.15 6.35 20.99
C ASN A 66 1.66 6.58 19.54
N ARG A 67 0.53 5.97 19.14
CA ARG A 67 0.02 6.06 17.76
C ARG A 67 -0.33 7.49 17.37
N SER A 68 -0.87 8.30 18.28
CA SER A 68 -1.22 9.70 18.01
C SER A 68 -0.02 10.61 17.75
N GLN A 69 1.21 10.14 17.95
CA GLN A 69 2.45 10.88 17.68
C GLN A 69 3.07 10.50 16.33
N ILE A 70 2.43 9.60 15.58
CA ILE A 70 2.97 9.04 14.35
C ILE A 70 1.98 9.33 13.23
N GLU A 71 2.43 10.11 12.25
CA GLU A 71 1.68 10.57 11.08
C GLU A 71 0.92 9.44 10.38
N TYR A 72 1.52 8.26 10.25
CA TYR A 72 0.89 7.07 9.67
C TYR A 72 -0.51 6.75 10.26
N PHE A 73 -0.69 6.90 11.57
CA PHE A 73 -1.98 6.68 12.23
C PHE A 73 -2.84 7.94 12.25
N GLU A 74 -2.23 9.11 12.37
CA GLU A 74 -2.95 10.40 12.35
C GLU A 74 -3.68 10.60 11.01
N GLU A 75 -3.00 10.29 9.90
CA GLU A 75 -3.56 10.39 8.56
C GLU A 75 -4.39 9.16 8.13
N ASP A 76 -4.62 8.20 9.03
CA ASP A 76 -5.34 6.95 8.73
C ASP A 76 -4.89 6.29 7.41
N VAL A 77 -3.56 6.22 7.21
CA VAL A 77 -2.95 5.89 5.92
C VAL A 77 -3.39 4.52 5.41
N TYR A 78 -3.54 3.55 6.31
CA TYR A 78 -3.98 2.20 5.94
C TYR A 78 -5.37 2.23 5.30
N SER A 79 -6.34 2.81 5.99
CA SER A 79 -7.74 2.87 5.55
C SER A 79 -7.86 3.69 4.26
N ASN A 80 -7.12 4.79 4.16
CA ASN A 80 -7.05 5.59 2.94
C ASN A 80 -6.52 4.81 1.74
N VAL A 81 -5.50 3.95 1.91
CA VAL A 81 -5.01 3.10 0.81
C VAL A 81 -6.01 2.01 0.46
N GLU A 82 -6.63 1.37 1.47
CA GLU A 82 -7.67 0.34 1.27
C GLU A 82 -8.85 0.89 0.46
N GLU A 83 -9.39 2.04 0.86
CA GLU A 83 -10.52 2.68 0.19
C GLU A 83 -10.18 3.04 -1.26
N ASN A 84 -8.97 3.54 -1.53
CA ASN A 84 -8.52 3.89 -2.87
C ASN A 84 -8.18 2.67 -3.75
N LEU A 85 -7.97 1.49 -3.16
CA LEU A 85 -7.78 0.24 -3.89
C LEU A 85 -9.12 -0.31 -4.41
N LEU A 86 -10.19 -0.12 -3.64
CA LEU A 86 -11.54 -0.63 -3.92
C LEU A 86 -12.40 0.29 -4.82
N LYS A 87 -11.85 1.45 -5.21
CA LYS A 87 -12.48 2.45 -6.10
C LYS A 87 -11.93 2.40 -7.53
#